data_AF-A0A9X2P7P9-F1
#
_entry.id   AF-A0A9X2P7P9-F1
#
_cell.length_a   1.000
_cell.length_b   1.000
_cell.length_c   1.000
_cell.angle_alpha   90.00
_cell.angle_beta   90.00
_cell.angle_gamma   90.00
#
_symmetry.space_group_name_H-M   'P 1'
#
loop_
_entity.id
_entity.type
_entity.pdbx_description
1 polymer ?
#
loop_
_entity_poly.entity_id
_entity_poly.type
_entity_poly.pdbx_seq_one_letter_code
_entity_poly.pdbx_strand_id
1 'polypeptide(L)'
;MAESSIKIELLLNPDVSKEIHKTGISELEGYFKSICLEFSEDMGIEAPVKLELRKVKDQSESLIIRINELDCRFSYGFRNITDIDSDFLKSEVPKILFQNRESFISSEISDEIRKSIGQYRLENRFPNLSRMEFKNYLRSFVRYFFSIRKGLVPLESKNNVILMENGEEIYEHISNDLRFLKLKLFLPDVIKNKKNKQRMRFNEMGPLMQDGLFFELGVRIPKIEIVWDTAIPHNHFCLQINDFRFPPSKTIGEQDVVSDIPLDELTKYQLEGIPILNPANNRTLSLVTDNGGLQQMLESKGYMTWDWAGYVILMVSAIIRKNISALWNMELQDYEIENLRQTYPNLVQAVLKKSSLLFLVKTIRNLLEDQISVRNYIEILETYISIDQPILVDSAKYITFIPYQFNPILSSLNSKTYTSSDYADAIRVKSKRYLSNKLSKGNNTLLAYLLDPTVEDKFLKDELNEADKDDIFYAINSELSHYHDPNNLPCILTMVEIRRKIQDLIKLEFPGLEVLAYQELSPELNIQAISRITLL
;
A
#
# COMPACT_ATOMS: atom_id res chain seq x y z
N MET A 1 -0.32 -31.44 -22.66
CA MET A 1 -0.70 -30.78 -21.39
C MET A 1 -0.61 -29.29 -21.66
N ALA A 2 -1.64 -28.49 -21.38
CA ALA A 2 -1.55 -27.05 -21.60
C ALA A 2 -0.50 -26.47 -20.64
N GLU A 3 0.52 -25.78 -21.17
CA GLU A 3 1.46 -24.99 -20.36
C GLU A 3 0.65 -24.01 -19.51
N SER A 4 0.99 -23.89 -18.20
CA SER A 4 0.32 -22.89 -17.38
C SER A 4 0.68 -21.50 -17.91
N SER A 5 -0.28 -20.60 -17.91
CA SER A 5 -0.11 -19.27 -18.49
C SER A 5 -0.80 -18.26 -17.59
N ILE A 6 -0.18 -17.10 -17.40
CA ILE A 6 -0.83 -15.97 -16.74
C ILE A 6 -1.92 -15.46 -17.69
N LYS A 7 -3.18 -15.59 -17.30
CA LYS A 7 -4.32 -15.10 -18.10
C LYS A 7 -4.70 -13.71 -17.61
N ILE A 8 -4.75 -12.74 -18.52
CA ILE A 8 -5.17 -11.37 -18.23
C ILE A 8 -6.31 -11.01 -19.17
N GLU A 9 -7.45 -10.64 -18.62
CA GLU A 9 -8.62 -10.22 -19.38
C GLU A 9 -8.94 -8.77 -19.04
N LEU A 10 -9.11 -7.95 -20.08
CA LEU A 10 -9.60 -6.59 -19.95
C LEU A 10 -10.93 -6.50 -20.70
N LEU A 11 -11.99 -6.26 -19.95
CA LEU A 11 -13.34 -6.20 -20.48
C LEU A 11 -13.80 -4.74 -20.40
N LEU A 12 -14.16 -4.19 -21.56
CA LEU A 12 -14.61 -2.81 -21.71
C LEU A 12 -16.09 -2.77 -22.06
N ASN A 13 -16.83 -1.88 -21.44
CA ASN A 13 -18.17 -1.57 -21.91
C ASN A 13 -18.08 -0.79 -23.25
N PRO A 14 -18.71 -1.29 -24.34
CA PRO A 14 -18.69 -0.63 -25.64
C PRO A 14 -19.26 0.79 -25.62
N ASP A 15 -20.18 1.08 -24.71
CA ASP A 15 -20.85 2.38 -24.67
C ASP A 15 -19.97 3.50 -24.10
N VAL A 16 -18.97 3.14 -23.29
CA VAL A 16 -18.00 4.04 -22.65
C VAL A 16 -16.71 4.18 -23.45
N SER A 17 -16.36 3.15 -24.25
CA SER A 17 -15.10 3.07 -24.98
C SER A 17 -15.27 3.30 -26.49
N LYS A 18 -16.24 4.12 -26.91
CA LYS A 18 -16.66 4.24 -28.33
C LYS A 18 -15.52 4.67 -29.26
N GLU A 19 -14.58 5.47 -28.76
CA GLU A 19 -13.43 5.99 -29.51
C GLU A 19 -12.33 4.95 -29.77
N ILE A 20 -12.32 3.83 -29.03
CA ILE A 20 -11.29 2.78 -29.18
C ILE A 20 -11.68 1.84 -30.33
N HIS A 21 -11.15 2.10 -31.52
CA HIS A 21 -11.33 1.25 -32.71
C HIS A 21 -10.53 -0.06 -32.62
N LYS A 22 -10.82 -1.01 -33.52
CA LYS A 22 -10.15 -2.33 -33.56
C LYS A 22 -8.61 -2.26 -33.66
N THR A 23 -8.08 -1.30 -34.41
CA THR A 23 -6.63 -1.08 -34.52
C THR A 23 -6.03 -0.63 -33.19
N GLY A 24 -6.71 0.29 -32.49
CA GLY A 24 -6.31 0.74 -31.15
C GLY A 24 -6.36 -0.37 -30.09
N ILE A 25 -7.32 -1.31 -30.19
CA ILE A 25 -7.35 -2.50 -29.32
C ILE A 25 -6.08 -3.33 -29.48
N SER A 26 -5.66 -3.64 -30.71
CA SER A 26 -4.46 -4.44 -30.98
C SER A 26 -3.18 -3.75 -30.45
N GLU A 27 -3.08 -2.43 -30.63
CA GLU A 27 -1.97 -1.64 -30.08
C GLU A 27 -1.94 -1.66 -28.54
N LEU A 28 -3.10 -1.51 -27.90
CA LEU A 28 -3.24 -1.60 -26.45
C LEU A 28 -2.90 -3.00 -25.92
N GLU A 29 -3.36 -4.05 -26.60
CA GLU A 29 -3.00 -5.43 -26.25
C GLU A 29 -1.49 -5.66 -26.34
N GLY A 30 -0.85 -5.15 -27.39
CA GLY A 30 0.61 -5.20 -27.54
C GLY A 30 1.34 -4.48 -26.40
N TYR A 31 0.88 -3.27 -26.07
CA TYR A 31 1.43 -2.48 -24.96
C TYR A 31 1.27 -3.21 -23.61
N PHE A 32 0.05 -3.64 -23.27
CA PHE A 32 -0.20 -4.33 -22.00
C PHE A 32 0.51 -5.66 -21.91
N LYS A 33 0.63 -6.40 -23.02
CA LYS A 33 1.41 -7.63 -23.06
C LYS A 33 2.88 -7.38 -22.74
N SER A 34 3.47 -6.31 -23.27
CA SER A 34 4.84 -5.90 -22.92
C SER A 34 4.98 -5.64 -21.42
N ILE A 35 4.09 -4.82 -20.86
CA ILE A 35 4.09 -4.49 -19.42
C ILE A 35 3.94 -5.74 -18.55
N CYS A 36 3.05 -6.66 -18.92
CA CYS A 36 2.84 -7.88 -18.15
C CYS A 36 4.03 -8.85 -18.24
N LEU A 37 4.74 -8.87 -19.37
CA LEU A 37 5.99 -9.62 -19.50
C LEU A 37 7.08 -9.02 -18.61
N GLU A 38 7.21 -7.69 -18.57
CA GLU A 38 8.13 -6.99 -17.65
C GLU A 38 7.82 -7.32 -16.18
N PHE A 39 6.54 -7.28 -15.79
CA PHE A 39 6.10 -7.69 -14.45
C PHE A 39 6.43 -9.16 -14.16
N SER A 40 6.18 -10.06 -15.11
CA SER A 40 6.50 -11.48 -14.96
C SER A 40 8.00 -11.70 -14.80
N GLU A 41 8.83 -10.97 -15.55
CA GLU A 41 10.29 -11.01 -15.47
C GLU A 41 10.80 -10.52 -14.11
N ASP A 42 10.36 -9.34 -13.66
CA ASP A 42 10.69 -8.78 -12.35
C ASP A 42 10.27 -9.73 -11.21
N MET A 43 9.05 -10.29 -11.29
CA MET A 43 8.56 -11.29 -10.35
C MET A 43 9.32 -12.61 -10.43
N GLY A 44 10.02 -12.89 -11.53
CA GLY A 44 10.73 -14.13 -11.76
C GLY A 44 9.82 -15.30 -12.15
N ILE A 45 8.64 -15.04 -12.70
CA ILE A 45 7.68 -16.03 -13.17
C ILE A 45 8.01 -16.37 -14.63
N GLU A 46 8.40 -17.62 -14.88
CA GLU A 46 8.69 -18.14 -16.22
C GLU A 46 7.44 -18.80 -16.83
N ALA A 47 6.39 -18.02 -17.03
CA ALA A 47 5.14 -18.50 -17.64
C ALA A 47 4.71 -17.56 -18.79
N PRO A 48 4.16 -18.09 -19.89
CA PRO A 48 3.62 -17.26 -20.96
C PRO A 48 2.45 -16.40 -20.46
N VAL A 49 2.41 -15.14 -20.89
CA VAL A 49 1.29 -14.22 -20.65
C VAL A 49 0.30 -14.30 -21.82
N LYS A 50 -0.94 -14.66 -21.52
CA LYS A 50 -2.07 -14.56 -22.44
C LYS A 50 -2.90 -13.37 -22.02
N LEU A 51 -2.94 -12.35 -22.87
CA LEU A 51 -3.70 -11.14 -22.64
C LEU A 51 -4.80 -11.04 -23.69
N GLU A 52 -5.98 -10.62 -23.25
CA GLU A 52 -7.11 -10.38 -24.13
C GLU A 52 -7.87 -9.11 -23.74
N LEU A 53 -8.09 -8.23 -24.71
CA LEU A 53 -8.87 -7.00 -24.56
C LEU A 53 -10.14 -7.11 -25.41
N ARG A 54 -11.30 -7.19 -24.77
CA ARG A 54 -12.59 -7.38 -25.45
C ARG A 54 -13.61 -6.34 -25.01
N LYS A 55 -14.49 -5.96 -25.94
CA LYS A 55 -15.68 -5.15 -25.63
C LYS A 55 -16.88 -6.08 -25.35
N VAL A 56 -17.61 -5.86 -24.27
CA VAL A 56 -18.71 -6.73 -23.83
C VAL A 56 -19.99 -5.90 -23.57
N LYS A 57 -21.07 -6.20 -24.30
CA LYS A 57 -22.30 -5.38 -24.36
C LYS A 57 -23.17 -5.40 -23.09
N ASP A 58 -23.07 -6.43 -22.27
CA ASP A 58 -23.94 -6.65 -21.11
C ASP A 58 -23.16 -6.55 -19.78
N GLN A 59 -22.28 -5.55 -19.65
CA GLN A 59 -21.54 -5.30 -18.41
C GLN A 59 -22.09 -4.06 -17.70
N SER A 60 -22.31 -4.19 -16.40
CA SER A 60 -22.71 -3.10 -15.51
C SER A 60 -21.59 -2.08 -15.31
N GLU A 61 -20.34 -2.54 -15.27
CA GLU A 61 -19.14 -1.73 -15.07
C GLU A 61 -18.53 -1.29 -16.40
N SER A 62 -17.87 -0.12 -16.40
CA SER A 62 -17.16 0.44 -17.55
C SER A 62 -15.90 -0.35 -17.92
N LEU A 63 -15.21 -0.88 -16.91
CA LEU A 63 -13.92 -1.57 -17.03
C LEU A 63 -13.83 -2.68 -15.98
N ILE A 64 -13.62 -3.91 -16.44
CA ILE A 64 -13.30 -5.07 -15.58
C ILE A 64 -11.91 -5.58 -16.00
N ILE A 65 -11.04 -5.82 -15.03
CA ILE A 65 -9.71 -6.41 -15.27
C ILE A 65 -9.61 -7.68 -14.45
N ARG A 66 -9.22 -8.79 -15.08
CA ARG A 66 -9.02 -10.08 -14.40
C ARG A 66 -7.59 -10.57 -14.55
N ILE A 67 -7.05 -11.15 -13.47
CA ILE A 67 -5.80 -11.91 -13.50
C ILE A 67 -6.12 -13.33 -13.04
N ASN A 68 -5.88 -14.32 -13.90
CA ASN A 68 -6.15 -15.73 -13.61
C ASN A 68 -7.58 -15.97 -13.10
N GLU A 69 -8.56 -15.39 -13.80
CA GLU A 69 -10.01 -15.51 -13.52
C GLU A 69 -10.47 -14.78 -12.23
N LEU A 70 -9.56 -14.09 -11.53
CA LEU A 70 -9.90 -13.25 -10.37
C LEU A 70 -10.04 -11.80 -10.79
N ASP A 71 -11.15 -11.16 -10.40
CA ASP A 71 -11.36 -9.73 -10.59
C ASP A 71 -10.31 -8.92 -9.81
N CYS A 72 -9.67 -7.98 -10.50
CA CYS A 72 -8.73 -7.06 -9.90
C CYS A 72 -9.47 -6.04 -9.05
N ARG A 73 -8.93 -5.76 -7.87
CA ARG A 73 -9.42 -4.72 -6.96
C ARG A 73 -8.68 -3.42 -7.23
N PHE A 74 -9.41 -2.34 -7.49
CA PHE A 74 -8.87 -1.01 -7.79
C PHE A 74 -9.90 0.07 -7.45
N SER A 75 -9.47 1.33 -7.50
CA SER A 75 -10.28 2.49 -7.13
C SER A 75 -11.70 2.40 -7.71
N TYR A 76 -12.72 2.42 -6.84
CA TYR A 76 -14.11 2.17 -7.21
C TYR A 76 -14.62 3.15 -8.27
N GLY A 77 -14.17 4.41 -8.20
CA GLY A 77 -14.49 5.43 -9.21
C GLY A 77 -14.10 5.03 -10.64
N PHE A 78 -13.14 4.11 -10.82
CA PHE A 78 -12.74 3.63 -12.15
C PHE A 78 -13.67 2.57 -12.73
N ARG A 79 -14.51 1.92 -11.91
CA ARG A 79 -15.47 0.91 -12.36
C ARG A 79 -16.63 1.51 -13.16
N ASN A 80 -16.89 2.81 -13.02
CA ASN A 80 -18.03 3.50 -13.64
C ASN A 80 -17.63 4.81 -14.35
N ILE A 81 -16.43 4.85 -14.94
CA ILE A 81 -15.99 6.02 -15.72
C ILE A 81 -16.85 6.13 -16.99
N THR A 82 -17.21 7.36 -17.36
CA THR A 82 -18.04 7.65 -18.53
C THR A 82 -17.25 7.82 -19.83
N ASP A 83 -15.96 8.18 -19.74
CA ASP A 83 -15.09 8.41 -20.89
C ASP A 83 -13.75 7.68 -20.70
N ILE A 84 -13.62 6.51 -21.34
CA ILE A 84 -12.38 5.71 -21.31
C ILE A 84 -11.70 5.81 -22.68
N ASP A 85 -10.54 6.46 -22.71
CA ASP A 85 -9.68 6.56 -23.88
C ASP A 85 -8.40 5.69 -23.76
N SER A 86 -7.57 5.71 -24.81
CA SER A 86 -6.32 4.95 -24.86
C SER A 86 -5.31 5.42 -23.82
N ASP A 87 -5.26 6.72 -23.54
CA ASP A 87 -4.28 7.32 -22.63
C ASP A 87 -4.60 7.01 -21.17
N PHE A 88 -5.87 7.07 -20.79
CA PHE A 88 -6.37 6.59 -19.50
C PHE A 88 -5.99 5.13 -19.28
N LEU A 89 -6.31 4.25 -20.25
CA LEU A 89 -6.00 2.82 -20.13
C LEU A 89 -4.49 2.58 -20.00
N LYS A 90 -3.67 3.26 -20.81
CA LYS A 90 -2.20 3.13 -20.72
C LYS A 90 -1.64 3.63 -19.39
N SER A 91 -2.31 4.58 -18.72
CA SER A 91 -1.90 5.11 -17.42
C SER A 91 -2.36 4.24 -16.25
N GLU A 92 -3.61 3.82 -16.23
CA GLU A 92 -4.23 3.20 -15.04
C GLU A 92 -4.14 1.67 -15.03
N VAL A 93 -4.32 0.99 -16.17
CA VAL A 93 -4.27 -0.49 -16.23
C VAL A 93 -2.96 -1.05 -15.66
N PRO A 94 -1.75 -0.54 -16.03
CA PRO A 94 -0.51 -1.03 -15.45
C PRO A 94 -0.46 -0.90 -13.92
N LYS A 95 -1.01 0.19 -13.37
CA LYS A 95 -1.07 0.42 -11.91
C LYS A 95 -2.01 -0.58 -11.25
N ILE A 96 -3.16 -0.86 -11.86
CA ILE A 96 -4.13 -1.84 -11.35
C ILE A 96 -3.54 -3.24 -11.34
N LEU A 97 -2.92 -3.66 -12.44
CA LEU A 97 -2.25 -4.97 -12.54
C LEU A 97 -1.13 -5.09 -11.50
N PHE A 98 -0.32 -4.05 -11.32
CA PHE A 98 0.75 -4.03 -10.34
C PHE A 98 0.24 -4.06 -8.88
N GLN A 99 -0.88 -3.40 -8.58
CA GLN A 99 -1.51 -3.48 -7.26
C GLN A 99 -2.05 -4.88 -6.97
N ASN A 100 -2.53 -5.59 -7.99
CA ASN A 100 -3.06 -6.96 -7.90
C ASN A 100 -2.02 -8.04 -8.24
N ARG A 101 -0.72 -7.69 -8.24
CA ARG A 101 0.40 -8.57 -8.62
C ARG A 101 0.42 -9.93 -7.95
N GLU A 102 -0.06 -10.06 -6.70
CA GLU A 102 -0.10 -11.37 -6.03
C GLU A 102 -0.97 -12.39 -6.78
N SER A 103 -1.97 -11.95 -7.54
CA SER A 103 -2.83 -12.79 -8.37
C SER A 103 -2.11 -13.40 -9.57
N PHE A 104 -0.92 -12.89 -9.95
CA PHE A 104 -0.06 -13.52 -10.96
C PHE A 104 0.42 -14.91 -10.51
N ILE A 105 0.50 -15.16 -9.19
CA ILE A 105 0.81 -16.48 -8.64
C ILE A 105 -0.48 -17.27 -8.46
N SER A 106 -0.94 -17.91 -9.55
CA SER A 106 -2.09 -18.82 -9.51
C SER A 106 -1.72 -20.16 -8.85
N SER A 107 -2.73 -20.99 -8.57
CA SER A 107 -2.48 -22.34 -8.05
C SER A 107 -1.76 -23.20 -9.08
N GLU A 108 -2.06 -23.03 -10.36
CA GLU A 108 -1.45 -23.73 -11.50
C GLU A 108 0.01 -23.34 -11.67
N ILE A 109 0.32 -22.04 -11.64
CA ILE A 109 1.69 -21.51 -11.73
C ILE A 109 2.51 -21.98 -10.53
N SER A 110 1.95 -21.90 -9.32
CA SER A 110 2.58 -22.40 -8.11
C SER A 110 2.89 -23.91 -8.20
N ASP A 111 1.95 -24.72 -8.71
CA ASP A 111 2.15 -26.16 -8.89
C ASP A 111 3.19 -26.47 -9.98
N GLU A 112 3.30 -25.66 -11.03
CA GLU A 112 4.34 -25.80 -12.05
C GLU A 112 5.74 -25.47 -11.51
N ILE A 113 5.88 -24.36 -10.80
CA ILE A 113 7.12 -24.01 -10.09
C ILE A 113 7.49 -25.11 -9.10
N ARG A 114 6.51 -25.64 -8.35
CA ARG A 114 6.75 -26.74 -7.43
C ARG A 114 7.31 -27.95 -8.17
N LYS A 115 6.71 -28.35 -9.30
CA LYS A 115 7.20 -29.47 -10.13
C LYS A 115 8.62 -29.25 -10.66
N SER A 116 8.96 -28.04 -11.10
CA SER A 116 10.27 -27.73 -11.70
C SER A 116 11.43 -27.85 -10.70
N ILE A 117 11.17 -27.62 -9.40
CA ILE A 117 12.17 -27.78 -8.33
C ILE A 117 12.56 -29.27 -8.17
N GLY A 118 11.67 -30.22 -8.50
CA GLY A 118 11.90 -31.66 -8.39
C GLY A 118 11.70 -32.20 -6.96
N GLN A 119 11.15 -33.41 -6.85
CA GLN A 119 10.66 -33.97 -5.57
C GLN A 119 11.73 -34.05 -4.47
N TYR A 120 12.92 -34.54 -4.79
CA TYR A 120 14.03 -34.60 -3.83
C TYR A 120 14.46 -33.21 -3.31
N ARG A 121 14.45 -32.17 -4.15
CA ARG A 121 14.80 -30.81 -3.72
C ARG A 121 13.66 -30.16 -2.94
N LEU A 122 12.40 -30.46 -3.28
CA LEU A 122 11.25 -30.01 -2.50
C LEU A 122 11.27 -30.58 -1.09
N GLU A 123 11.47 -31.88 -0.93
CA GLU A 123 11.52 -32.53 0.38
C GLU A 123 12.69 -32.01 1.23
N ASN A 124 13.81 -31.61 0.61
CA ASN A 124 14.94 -31.02 1.33
C ASN A 124 14.83 -29.50 1.58
N ARG A 125 14.06 -28.76 0.78
CA ARG A 125 13.95 -27.27 0.88
C ARG A 125 12.66 -26.80 1.55
N PHE A 126 11.58 -27.53 1.33
CA PHE A 126 10.22 -27.23 1.79
C PHE A 126 9.56 -28.50 2.35
N PRO A 127 10.21 -29.23 3.29
CA PRO A 127 9.77 -30.56 3.73
C PRO A 127 8.30 -30.61 4.17
N ASN A 128 7.80 -29.50 4.73
CA ASN A 128 6.50 -29.46 5.42
C ASN A 128 5.46 -28.53 4.76
N LEU A 129 5.75 -27.88 3.63
CA LEU A 129 4.77 -26.95 3.04
C LEU A 129 3.74 -27.68 2.16
N SER A 130 2.47 -27.56 2.52
CA SER A 130 1.34 -27.88 1.65
C SER A 130 1.37 -27.05 0.35
N ARG A 131 0.52 -27.41 -0.62
CA ARG A 131 0.41 -26.63 -1.87
C ARG A 131 -0.02 -25.18 -1.61
N MET A 132 -0.95 -24.99 -0.66
CA MET A 132 -1.44 -23.67 -0.29
C MET A 132 -0.35 -22.86 0.42
N GLU A 133 0.38 -23.46 1.36
CA GLU A 133 1.47 -22.77 2.06
C GLU A 133 2.62 -22.41 1.11
N PHE A 134 2.93 -23.27 0.14
CA PHE A 134 3.93 -22.97 -0.88
C PHE A 134 3.48 -21.82 -1.80
N LYS A 135 2.20 -21.78 -2.17
CA LYS A 135 1.63 -20.64 -2.90
C LYS A 135 1.75 -19.34 -2.09
N ASN A 136 1.39 -19.38 -0.80
CA ASN A 136 1.48 -18.21 0.09
C ASN A 136 2.94 -17.78 0.34
N TYR A 137 3.86 -18.72 0.40
CA TYR A 137 5.30 -18.47 0.43
C TYR A 137 5.76 -17.68 -0.80
N LEU A 138 5.41 -18.13 -2.02
CA LEU A 138 5.72 -17.39 -3.25
C LEU A 138 5.06 -16.00 -3.27
N ARG A 139 3.81 -15.90 -2.82
CA ARG A 139 3.10 -14.61 -2.71
C ARG A 139 3.78 -13.65 -1.73
N SER A 140 4.45 -14.16 -0.68
CA SER A 140 5.18 -13.30 0.27
C SER A 140 6.34 -12.56 -0.40
N PHE A 141 7.07 -13.22 -1.32
CA PHE A 141 8.07 -12.54 -2.16
C PHE A 141 7.45 -11.42 -3.00
N VAL A 142 6.37 -11.72 -3.72
CA VAL A 142 5.68 -10.76 -4.60
C VAL A 142 5.07 -9.60 -3.81
N ARG A 143 4.51 -9.87 -2.63
CA ARG A 143 3.95 -8.86 -1.71
C ARG A 143 4.98 -7.79 -1.37
N TYR A 144 6.17 -8.22 -0.98
CA TYR A 144 7.27 -7.33 -0.57
C TYR A 144 8.28 -7.04 -1.69
N PHE A 145 7.84 -7.15 -2.96
CA PHE A 145 8.60 -6.73 -4.15
C PHE A 145 9.91 -7.49 -4.38
N PHE A 146 10.01 -8.74 -3.93
CA PHE A 146 11.13 -9.60 -4.23
C PHE A 146 10.80 -10.58 -5.36
N SER A 147 11.77 -10.82 -6.23
CA SER A 147 11.66 -11.85 -7.25
C SER A 147 11.56 -13.22 -6.60
N ILE A 148 10.62 -14.06 -7.04
CA ILE A 148 10.47 -15.42 -6.51
C ILE A 148 11.73 -16.26 -6.77
N ARG A 149 12.54 -15.90 -7.78
CA ARG A 149 13.84 -16.54 -8.05
C ARG A 149 14.74 -16.55 -6.82
N LYS A 150 14.70 -15.51 -5.98
CA LYS A 150 15.44 -15.48 -4.71
C LYS A 150 14.98 -16.57 -3.76
N GLY A 151 13.67 -16.76 -3.65
CA GLY A 151 13.04 -17.84 -2.87
C GLY A 151 13.28 -19.24 -3.42
N LEU A 152 13.87 -19.36 -4.62
CA LEU A 152 14.18 -20.63 -5.27
C LEU A 152 15.68 -20.96 -5.24
N VAL A 153 16.53 -20.09 -4.71
CA VAL A 153 17.96 -20.36 -4.51
C VAL A 153 18.13 -21.46 -3.44
N PRO A 154 19.07 -22.41 -3.61
CA PRO A 154 19.35 -23.40 -2.57
C PRO A 154 19.74 -22.73 -1.24
N LEU A 155 19.14 -23.17 -0.14
CA LEU A 155 19.55 -22.78 1.21
C LEU A 155 20.90 -23.43 1.53
N GLU A 156 21.97 -22.64 1.59
CA GLU A 156 23.31 -23.11 1.97
C GLU A 156 23.40 -23.28 3.50
N SER A 157 22.87 -24.37 4.06
CA SER A 157 23.41 -25.07 5.25
C SER A 157 22.50 -26.23 5.69
N LYS A 158 23.11 -27.36 6.06
CA LYS A 158 22.42 -28.54 6.59
C LYS A 158 21.87 -28.36 8.02
N ASN A 159 22.16 -27.25 8.70
CA ASN A 159 21.88 -27.11 10.14
C ASN A 159 20.74 -26.15 10.50
N ASN A 160 20.34 -25.21 9.63
CA ASN A 160 19.28 -24.22 9.96
C ASN A 160 17.93 -24.47 9.27
N VAL A 161 17.90 -25.19 8.14
CA VAL A 161 16.65 -25.46 7.39
C VAL A 161 15.72 -26.44 8.12
N ILE A 162 16.28 -27.32 8.95
CA ILE A 162 15.55 -28.37 9.67
C ILE A 162 14.62 -27.79 10.77
N LEU A 163 14.82 -26.52 11.15
CA LEU A 163 14.07 -25.87 12.24
C LEU A 163 12.93 -24.95 11.76
N MET A 164 12.77 -24.72 10.45
CA MET A 164 11.72 -23.83 9.93
C MET A 164 10.43 -24.59 9.69
N GLU A 165 9.35 -24.16 10.33
CA GLU A 165 8.08 -24.90 10.37
C GLU A 165 7.08 -24.43 9.30
N ASN A 166 7.23 -23.20 8.78
CA ASN A 166 6.27 -22.61 7.85
C ASN A 166 6.93 -21.73 6.77
N GLY A 167 6.13 -21.37 5.74
CA GLY A 167 6.63 -20.61 4.59
C GLY A 167 7.12 -19.21 4.93
N GLU A 168 6.57 -18.56 5.96
CA GLU A 168 6.97 -17.20 6.32
C GLU A 168 8.37 -17.17 6.96
N GLU A 169 8.70 -18.15 7.80
CA GLU A 169 10.05 -18.32 8.36
C GLU A 169 11.09 -18.49 7.26
N ILE A 170 10.75 -19.30 6.24
CA ILE A 170 11.62 -19.52 5.08
C ILE A 170 11.77 -18.22 4.28
N TYR A 171 10.67 -17.47 4.07
CA TYR A 171 10.72 -16.18 3.39
C TYR A 171 11.64 -15.20 4.11
N GLU A 172 11.47 -15.00 5.42
CA GLU A 172 12.33 -14.08 6.19
C GLU A 172 13.78 -14.53 6.16
N HIS A 173 14.05 -15.83 6.31
CA HIS A 173 15.42 -16.32 6.29
C HIS A 173 16.14 -16.01 4.97
N ILE A 174 15.43 -16.06 3.84
CA ILE A 174 16.00 -15.79 2.51
C ILE A 174 16.08 -14.29 2.21
N SER A 175 15.12 -13.50 2.69
CA SER A 175 14.97 -12.08 2.34
C SER A 175 15.51 -11.10 3.38
N ASN A 176 16.01 -11.60 4.52
CA ASN A 176 16.44 -10.74 5.63
C ASN A 176 17.65 -9.86 5.34
N ASP A 177 18.52 -10.20 4.40
CA ASP A 177 19.75 -9.44 4.16
C ASP A 177 19.45 -7.97 3.83
N LEU A 178 19.95 -7.03 4.63
CA LEU A 178 19.76 -5.59 4.42
C LEU A 178 20.24 -5.11 3.05
N ARG A 179 21.20 -5.81 2.42
CA ARG A 179 21.68 -5.50 1.06
C ARG A 179 20.63 -5.82 -0.02
N PHE A 180 19.60 -6.58 0.31
CA PHE A 180 18.46 -6.84 -0.57
C PHE A 180 17.43 -5.72 -0.55
N LEU A 181 17.38 -4.90 0.50
CA LEU A 181 16.52 -3.72 0.57
C LEU A 181 17.07 -2.64 -0.36
N LYS A 182 16.33 -2.32 -1.42
CA LYS A 182 16.81 -1.40 -2.48
C LYS A 182 15.73 -0.42 -2.89
N LEU A 183 16.15 0.80 -3.20
CA LEU A 183 15.32 1.84 -3.78
C LEU A 183 16.06 2.42 -4.98
N LYS A 184 15.44 2.39 -6.16
CA LYS A 184 15.98 3.03 -7.37
C LYS A 184 14.96 3.95 -8.02
N LEU A 185 15.39 5.14 -8.41
CA LEU A 185 14.57 6.11 -9.15
C LEU A 185 15.11 6.22 -10.57
N PHE A 186 14.33 5.74 -11.53
CA PHE A 186 14.61 5.85 -12.96
C PHE A 186 14.04 7.15 -13.51
N LEU A 187 14.92 7.96 -14.10
CA LEU A 187 14.62 9.27 -14.67
C LEU A 187 15.01 9.32 -16.16
N PRO A 188 14.32 10.14 -16.97
CA PRO A 188 14.58 10.23 -18.40
C PRO A 188 15.97 10.82 -18.71
N ASP A 189 16.70 10.16 -19.62
CA ASP A 189 18.07 10.56 -19.99
C ASP A 189 18.13 11.89 -20.78
N VAL A 190 17.00 12.43 -21.24
CA VAL A 190 16.99 13.72 -21.96
C VAL A 190 17.23 14.91 -21.02
N ILE A 191 16.84 14.76 -19.75
CA ILE A 191 17.14 15.74 -18.69
C ILE A 191 18.62 15.67 -18.28
N LYS A 192 19.33 14.61 -18.70
CA LYS A 192 20.74 14.40 -18.40
C LYS A 192 21.53 15.64 -18.79
N ASN A 193 21.42 16.28 -19.96
CA ASN A 193 22.30 17.42 -20.29
C ASN A 193 22.15 18.69 -19.42
N LYS A 194 21.13 18.80 -18.56
CA LYS A 194 21.07 19.75 -17.43
C LYS A 194 21.78 19.21 -16.16
N LYS A 195 22.76 18.29 -16.35
CA LYS A 195 23.34 17.28 -15.41
C LYS A 195 23.53 17.74 -13.99
N ASN A 196 24.04 18.96 -13.79
CA ASN A 196 24.50 19.35 -12.46
C ASN A 196 23.36 19.85 -11.58
N LYS A 197 22.49 20.74 -12.06
CA LYS A 197 21.51 21.38 -11.18
C LYS A 197 20.44 20.41 -10.68
N GLN A 198 19.83 19.63 -11.58
CA GLN A 198 18.77 18.69 -11.18
C GLN A 198 19.32 17.48 -10.41
N ARG A 199 20.48 16.93 -10.81
CA ARG A 199 21.12 15.84 -10.06
C ARG A 199 21.58 16.29 -8.66
N MET A 200 22.11 17.51 -8.53
CA MET A 200 22.41 18.10 -7.22
C MET A 200 21.14 18.20 -6.38
N ARG A 201 20.05 18.71 -6.97
CA ARG A 201 18.77 18.83 -6.28
C ARG A 201 18.23 17.48 -5.79
N PHE A 202 18.26 16.42 -6.59
CA PHE A 202 17.85 15.09 -6.10
C PHE A 202 18.81 14.50 -5.05
N ASN A 203 20.11 14.73 -5.17
CA ASN A 203 21.08 14.30 -4.15
C ASN A 203 20.89 15.03 -2.81
N GLU A 204 20.40 16.27 -2.84
CA GLU A 204 20.04 17.07 -1.67
C GLU A 204 18.68 16.66 -1.09
N MET A 205 17.68 16.47 -1.95
CA MET A 205 16.30 16.17 -1.53
C MET A 205 16.09 14.71 -1.13
N GLY A 206 16.88 13.78 -1.67
CA GLY A 206 16.82 12.35 -1.30
C GLY A 206 16.99 12.11 0.19
N PRO A 207 18.08 12.58 0.83
CA PRO A 207 18.27 12.49 2.27
C PRO A 207 17.15 13.17 3.07
N LEU A 208 16.70 14.36 2.66
CA LEU A 208 15.59 15.06 3.33
C LEU A 208 14.29 14.25 3.28
N MET A 209 14.02 13.57 2.16
CA MET A 209 12.88 12.66 2.04
C MET A 209 13.02 11.46 2.98
N GLN A 210 14.22 10.86 3.06
CA GLN A 210 14.47 9.74 3.98
C GLN A 210 14.29 10.16 5.45
N ASP A 211 14.82 11.32 5.82
CA ASP A 211 14.63 11.90 7.15
C ASP A 211 13.15 12.16 7.43
N GLY A 212 12.43 12.75 6.48
CA GLY A 212 10.98 12.97 6.59
C GLY A 212 10.20 11.68 6.84
N LEU A 213 10.48 10.62 6.07
CA LEU A 213 9.87 9.30 6.27
C LEU A 213 10.26 8.67 7.61
N PHE A 214 11.49 8.85 8.08
CA PHE A 214 11.90 8.41 9.40
C PHE A 214 11.20 9.18 10.52
N PHE A 215 11.07 10.50 10.39
CA PHE A 215 10.37 11.34 11.37
C PHE A 215 8.88 10.98 11.47
N GLU A 216 8.27 10.66 10.32
CA GLU A 216 6.86 10.29 10.20
C GLU A 216 6.61 8.86 10.70
N LEU A 217 7.34 7.87 10.18
CA LEU A 217 7.03 6.46 10.39
C LEU A 217 8.03 5.72 11.27
N GLY A 218 9.22 6.26 11.53
CA GLY A 218 10.24 5.60 12.35
C GLY A 218 11.04 4.51 11.64
N VAL A 219 10.94 4.40 10.32
CA VAL A 219 11.64 3.37 9.52
C VAL A 219 12.90 3.95 8.88
N ARG A 220 14.02 3.26 9.06
CA ARG A 220 15.27 3.56 8.34
C ARG A 220 15.23 2.89 6.98
N ILE A 221 15.19 3.69 5.91
CA ILE A 221 15.12 3.18 4.53
C ILE A 221 16.47 3.27 3.82
N PRO A 222 16.78 2.37 2.86
CA PRO A 222 18.02 2.44 2.09
C PRO A 222 18.10 3.72 1.26
N LYS A 223 19.32 4.15 0.93
CA LYS A 223 19.54 5.31 0.07
C LYS A 223 18.95 5.08 -1.32
N ILE A 224 18.23 6.07 -1.83
CA ILE A 224 17.70 6.03 -3.19
C ILE A 224 18.81 6.18 -4.23
N GLU A 225 18.92 5.20 -5.12
CA GLU A 225 19.86 5.23 -6.25
C GLU A 225 19.19 5.87 -7.47
N ILE A 226 19.78 6.93 -8.02
CA ILE A 226 19.25 7.58 -9.23
C ILE A 226 19.84 6.88 -10.46
N VAL A 227 18.97 6.36 -11.32
CA VAL A 227 19.32 5.73 -12.59
C VAL A 227 18.76 6.56 -13.73
N TRP A 228 19.60 6.89 -14.71
CA TRP A 228 19.17 7.59 -15.92
C TRP A 228 18.90 6.56 -17.00
N ASP A 229 17.68 6.56 -17.53
CA ASP A 229 17.19 5.53 -18.43
C ASP A 229 16.55 6.20 -19.66
N THR A 230 17.02 5.80 -20.85
CA THR A 230 16.53 6.30 -22.14
C THR A 230 15.14 5.77 -22.49
N ALA A 231 14.71 4.69 -21.84
CA ALA A 231 13.39 4.11 -22.04
C ALA A 231 12.29 4.91 -21.31
N ILE A 232 12.63 5.76 -20.35
CA ILE A 232 11.67 6.56 -19.60
C ILE A 232 11.27 7.80 -20.41
N PRO A 233 9.96 8.04 -20.65
CA PRO A 233 9.49 9.24 -21.32
C PRO A 233 9.82 10.53 -20.54
N HIS A 234 9.89 11.67 -21.24
CA HIS A 234 10.39 12.94 -20.67
C HIS A 234 9.64 13.44 -19.43
N ASN A 235 8.33 13.24 -19.38
CA ASN A 235 7.45 13.66 -18.29
C ASN A 235 7.06 12.49 -17.38
N HIS A 236 7.89 11.46 -17.29
CA HIS A 236 7.65 10.29 -16.45
C HIS A 236 8.85 9.99 -15.56
N PHE A 237 8.61 9.20 -14.52
CA PHE A 237 9.64 8.52 -13.74
C PHE A 237 9.17 7.11 -13.42
N CYS A 238 10.09 6.25 -12.99
CA CYS A 238 9.76 4.93 -12.46
C CYS A 238 10.50 4.72 -11.15
N LEU A 239 9.79 4.28 -10.11
CA LEU A 239 10.39 3.85 -8.84
C LEU A 239 10.54 2.34 -8.86
N GLN A 240 11.66 1.83 -8.35
CA GLN A 240 11.82 0.42 -8.01
C GLN A 240 11.97 0.28 -6.50
N ILE A 241 11.19 -0.63 -5.92
CA ILE A 241 11.35 -1.09 -4.54
C ILE A 241 11.80 -2.54 -4.60
N ASN A 242 12.88 -2.86 -3.91
CA ASN A 242 13.54 -4.16 -3.95
C ASN A 242 13.81 -4.59 -5.40
N ASP A 243 13.16 -5.63 -5.90
CA ASP A 243 13.37 -6.15 -7.25
C ASP A 243 12.36 -5.63 -8.28
N PHE A 244 11.24 -5.00 -7.89
CA PHE A 244 10.15 -4.68 -8.83
C PHE A 244 10.16 -3.22 -9.26
N ARG A 245 10.12 -2.99 -10.57
CA ARG A 245 9.89 -1.67 -11.15
C ARG A 245 8.38 -1.38 -11.15
N PHE A 246 8.01 -0.26 -10.54
CA PHE A 246 6.64 0.24 -10.57
C PHE A 246 6.32 0.75 -11.98
N PRO A 247 5.04 0.76 -12.39
CA PRO A 247 4.65 1.33 -13.67
C PRO A 247 5.13 2.79 -13.81
N PRO A 248 5.52 3.23 -15.02
CA PRO A 248 5.90 4.61 -15.26
C PRO A 248 4.81 5.59 -14.80
N SER A 249 5.20 6.56 -13.98
CA SER A 249 4.31 7.56 -13.41
C SER A 249 4.54 8.91 -14.08
N LYS A 250 3.47 9.49 -14.62
CA LYS A 250 3.49 10.84 -15.21
C LYS A 250 3.73 11.88 -14.11
N THR A 251 4.54 12.90 -14.41
CA THR A 251 4.84 14.04 -13.53
C THR A 251 4.59 15.36 -14.27
N ILE A 252 4.82 16.48 -13.58
CA ILE A 252 4.70 17.84 -14.10
C ILE A 252 5.76 18.13 -15.18
N GLY A 253 5.56 19.20 -15.96
CA GLY A 253 6.55 19.66 -16.93
C GLY A 253 7.77 20.29 -16.27
N GLU A 254 8.90 20.37 -17.00
CA GLU A 254 10.15 20.92 -16.48
C GLU A 254 10.08 22.42 -16.11
N GLN A 255 9.15 23.15 -16.73
CA GLN A 255 8.93 24.58 -16.48
C GLN A 255 7.79 24.82 -15.49
N ASP A 256 7.14 23.77 -15.01
CA ASP A 256 6.02 23.93 -14.09
C ASP A 256 6.50 24.02 -12.65
N VAL A 257 5.76 24.78 -11.86
CA VAL A 257 5.92 24.93 -10.42
C VAL A 257 4.59 24.57 -9.76
N VAL A 258 4.65 23.69 -8.79
CA VAL A 258 3.52 23.36 -7.92
C VAL A 258 3.62 24.22 -6.67
N SER A 259 2.50 24.76 -6.18
CA SER A 259 2.46 25.57 -4.97
C SER A 259 1.20 25.33 -4.15
N ASP A 260 1.29 25.58 -2.84
CA ASP A 260 0.16 25.51 -1.91
C ASP A 260 -0.73 26.77 -1.92
N ILE A 261 -0.48 27.73 -2.81
CA ILE A 261 -1.42 28.82 -3.07
C ILE A 261 -2.78 28.27 -3.54
N PRO A 262 -3.91 28.71 -2.96
CA PRO A 262 -5.23 28.35 -3.44
C PRO A 262 -5.49 28.85 -4.87
N LEU A 263 -6.24 28.07 -5.67
CA LEU A 263 -6.49 28.39 -7.07
C LEU A 263 -7.19 29.75 -7.28
N ASP A 264 -8.12 30.10 -6.40
CA ASP A 264 -8.86 31.37 -6.44
C ASP A 264 -7.96 32.59 -6.15
N GLU A 265 -6.87 32.38 -5.39
CA GLU A 265 -5.89 33.43 -5.10
C GLU A 265 -4.90 33.69 -6.22
N LEU A 266 -4.74 32.77 -7.19
CA LEU A 266 -3.83 32.94 -8.33
C LEU A 266 -4.12 34.21 -9.13
N THR A 267 -5.40 34.58 -9.24
CA THR A 267 -5.85 35.78 -9.95
C THR A 267 -5.28 37.07 -9.36
N LYS A 268 -5.02 37.13 -8.05
CA LYS A 268 -4.40 38.28 -7.36
C LYS A 268 -2.98 38.56 -7.89
N TYR A 269 -2.33 37.53 -8.44
CA TYR A 269 -0.99 37.59 -9.00
C TYR A 269 -0.98 37.57 -10.53
N GLN A 270 -2.14 37.69 -11.19
CA GLN A 270 -2.29 37.58 -12.65
C GLN A 270 -1.77 36.23 -13.19
N LEU A 271 -1.95 35.17 -12.41
CA LEU A 271 -1.57 33.81 -12.76
C LEU A 271 -2.80 32.99 -13.09
N GLU A 272 -2.63 32.06 -14.03
CA GLU A 272 -3.57 30.98 -14.30
C GLU A 272 -2.91 29.66 -13.91
N GLY A 273 -3.69 28.73 -13.35
CA GLY A 273 -3.17 27.46 -12.90
C GLY A 273 -4.21 26.36 -12.95
N ILE A 274 -3.74 25.12 -12.86
CA ILE A 274 -4.55 23.90 -12.94
C ILE A 274 -4.51 23.23 -11.56
N PRO A 275 -5.64 22.68 -11.07
CA PRO A 275 -5.62 21.95 -9.80
C PRO A 275 -4.81 20.67 -9.94
N ILE A 276 -3.94 20.40 -8.96
CA ILE A 276 -3.16 19.17 -8.88
C ILE A 276 -3.16 18.66 -7.44
N LEU A 277 -3.16 17.34 -7.22
CA LEU A 277 -3.16 16.79 -5.87
C LEU A 277 -1.75 16.71 -5.30
N ASN A 278 -1.59 17.04 -4.03
CA ASN A 278 -0.40 16.70 -3.28
C ASN A 278 -0.35 15.18 -3.05
N PRO A 279 0.65 14.45 -3.59
CA PRO A 279 0.71 12.99 -3.46
C PRO A 279 0.79 12.50 -2.02
N ALA A 280 1.26 13.33 -1.08
CA ALA A 280 1.48 12.94 0.30
C ALA A 280 0.22 13.04 1.18
N ASN A 281 -0.72 13.94 0.87
CA ASN A 281 -1.87 14.22 1.73
C ASN A 281 -3.18 14.49 0.98
N ASN A 282 -3.19 14.31 -0.34
CA ASN A 282 -4.33 14.52 -1.24
C ASN A 282 -4.95 15.93 -1.20
N ARG A 283 -4.27 16.92 -0.61
CA ARG A 283 -4.72 18.32 -0.69
C ARG A 283 -4.59 18.84 -2.12
N THR A 284 -5.55 19.64 -2.54
CA THR A 284 -5.47 20.35 -3.81
C THR A 284 -4.40 21.45 -3.71
N LEU A 285 -3.47 21.44 -4.66
CA LEU A 285 -2.42 22.42 -4.90
C LEU A 285 -2.66 23.09 -6.25
N SER A 286 -1.90 24.16 -6.52
CA SER A 286 -1.90 24.87 -7.79
C SER A 286 -0.68 24.47 -8.63
N LEU A 287 -0.91 24.03 -9.86
CA LEU A 287 0.12 23.88 -10.89
C LEU A 287 0.15 25.14 -11.76
N VAL A 288 1.30 25.80 -11.85
CA VAL A 288 1.48 27.02 -12.66
C VAL A 288 2.75 26.89 -13.49
N THR A 289 2.73 27.32 -14.74
CA THR A 289 3.94 27.36 -15.58
C THR A 289 4.81 28.55 -15.20
N ASP A 290 6.08 28.31 -14.86
CA ASP A 290 7.06 29.33 -14.51
C ASP A 290 7.76 29.87 -15.75
N ASN A 291 7.41 31.10 -16.13
CA ASN A 291 8.04 31.86 -17.21
C ASN A 291 9.30 32.62 -16.76
N GLY A 292 9.83 32.31 -15.57
CA GLY A 292 11.06 32.85 -15.02
C GLY A 292 10.80 33.73 -13.79
N GLY A 293 11.11 33.19 -12.60
CA GLY A 293 11.09 33.94 -11.33
C GLY A 293 9.79 33.79 -10.55
N LEU A 294 8.81 33.03 -11.05
CA LEU A 294 7.55 32.78 -10.36
C LEU A 294 7.78 32.05 -9.04
N GLN A 295 8.64 31.03 -9.03
CA GLN A 295 8.94 30.27 -7.82
C GLN A 295 9.41 31.19 -6.68
N GLN A 296 10.39 32.04 -6.95
CA GLN A 296 10.97 32.99 -5.98
C GLN A 296 9.94 34.03 -5.52
N MET A 297 9.08 34.48 -6.44
CA MET A 297 8.00 35.40 -6.12
C MET A 297 7.01 34.78 -5.14
N LEU A 298 6.53 33.55 -5.40
CA LEU A 298 5.61 32.85 -4.51
C LEU A 298 6.24 32.54 -3.15
N GLU A 299 7.50 32.08 -3.12
CA GLU A 299 8.26 31.85 -1.89
C GLU A 299 8.40 33.14 -1.06
N SER A 300 8.63 34.29 -1.70
CA SER A 300 8.70 35.59 -1.00
C SER A 300 7.36 36.03 -0.38
N LYS A 301 6.25 35.45 -0.83
CA LYS A 301 4.90 35.64 -0.28
C LYS A 301 4.54 34.62 0.79
N GLY A 302 5.44 33.68 1.09
CA GLY A 302 5.26 32.66 2.12
C GLY A 302 4.57 31.39 1.64
N TYR A 303 4.33 31.24 0.33
CA TYR A 303 3.82 29.98 -0.22
C TYR A 303 4.96 28.96 -0.37
N MET A 304 4.64 27.71 -0.11
CA MET A 304 5.52 26.60 -0.43
C MET A 304 5.46 26.33 -1.93
N THR A 305 6.61 26.04 -2.52
CA THR A 305 6.70 25.68 -3.93
C THR A 305 7.54 24.42 -4.13
N TRP A 306 7.20 23.68 -5.17
CA TRP A 306 7.92 22.50 -5.61
C TRP A 306 8.16 22.63 -7.11
N ASP A 307 9.42 22.61 -7.50
CA ASP A 307 9.79 22.44 -8.89
C ASP A 307 9.63 20.98 -9.32
N TRP A 308 9.98 20.66 -10.56
CA TRP A 308 9.92 19.31 -11.10
C TRP A 308 10.58 18.25 -10.19
N ALA A 309 11.83 18.47 -9.75
CA ALA A 309 12.51 17.52 -8.89
C ALA A 309 11.83 17.39 -7.52
N GLY A 310 11.41 18.51 -6.92
CA GLY A 310 10.71 18.50 -5.64
C GLY A 310 9.37 17.76 -5.71
N TYR A 311 8.62 17.95 -6.78
CA TYR A 311 7.35 17.26 -6.97
C TYR A 311 7.54 15.75 -7.23
N VAL A 312 8.55 15.36 -8.02
CA VAL A 312 8.92 13.93 -8.18
C VAL A 312 9.29 13.31 -6.83
N ILE A 313 10.05 14.02 -5.97
CA ILE A 313 10.37 13.53 -4.63
C ILE A 313 9.13 13.37 -3.75
N LEU A 314 8.15 14.29 -3.83
CA LEU A 314 6.86 14.12 -3.14
C LEU A 314 6.12 12.86 -3.60
N MET A 315 6.08 12.61 -4.91
CA MET A 315 5.45 11.40 -5.46
C MET A 315 6.17 10.12 -5.02
N VAL A 316 7.50 10.12 -5.09
CA VAL A 316 8.34 8.99 -4.63
C VAL A 316 8.14 8.73 -3.13
N SER A 317 8.13 9.79 -2.32
CA SER A 317 7.86 9.70 -0.88
C SER A 317 6.50 9.05 -0.60
N ALA A 318 5.46 9.45 -1.32
CA ALA A 318 4.12 8.87 -1.18
C ALA A 318 4.09 7.38 -1.55
N ILE A 319 4.77 6.97 -2.63
CA ILE A 319 4.84 5.55 -3.03
C ILE A 319 5.61 4.74 -1.99
N ILE A 320 6.75 5.24 -1.48
CA ILE A 320 7.52 4.56 -0.43
C ILE A 320 6.70 4.46 0.85
N ARG A 321 6.04 5.55 1.27
CA ARG A 321 5.17 5.57 2.47
C ARG A 321 4.10 4.47 2.40
N LYS A 322 3.40 4.35 1.27
CA LYS A 322 2.35 3.34 1.06
C LYS A 322 2.90 1.90 1.12
N ASN A 323 4.18 1.70 0.83
CA ASN A 323 4.81 0.38 0.70
C ASN A 323 5.92 0.14 1.73
N ILE A 324 5.95 0.94 2.81
CA ILE A 324 7.06 0.99 3.76
C ILE A 324 7.25 -0.34 4.51
N SER A 325 6.19 -1.13 4.68
CA SER A 325 6.25 -2.45 5.32
C SER A 325 7.15 -3.44 4.58
N ALA A 326 7.33 -3.27 3.26
CA ALA A 326 8.25 -4.07 2.46
C ALA A 326 9.74 -3.77 2.70
N LEU A 327 10.03 -2.69 3.44
CA LEU A 327 11.39 -2.30 3.84
C LEU A 327 11.67 -2.63 5.31
N TRP A 328 10.74 -3.29 6.02
CA TRP A 328 10.95 -3.82 7.35
C TRP A 328 11.15 -5.33 7.26
N ASN A 329 12.33 -5.85 7.60
CA ASN A 329 12.61 -7.30 7.57
C ASN A 329 13.25 -7.76 8.88
N MET A 330 13.50 -9.07 9.00
CA MET A 330 14.05 -9.64 10.22
C MET A 330 15.42 -9.07 10.63
N GLU A 331 16.33 -8.75 9.70
CA GLU A 331 17.64 -8.19 10.05
C GLU A 331 17.53 -6.74 10.54
N LEU A 332 16.67 -5.92 9.91
CA LEU A 332 16.41 -4.56 10.41
C LEU A 332 15.77 -4.60 11.80
N GLN A 333 14.84 -5.54 12.01
CA GLN A 333 14.20 -5.74 13.30
C GLN A 333 15.21 -6.16 14.39
N ASP A 334 16.14 -7.06 14.07
CA ASP A 334 17.19 -7.48 14.99
C ASP A 334 18.13 -6.31 15.33
N TYR A 335 18.53 -5.53 14.33
CA TYR A 335 19.33 -4.32 14.52
C TYR A 335 18.67 -3.31 15.47
N GLU A 336 17.37 -3.01 15.30
CA GLU A 336 16.66 -2.08 16.19
C GLU A 336 16.52 -2.63 17.62
N ILE A 337 16.36 -3.96 17.78
CA ILE A 337 16.35 -4.61 19.10
C ILE A 337 17.71 -4.51 19.78
N GLU A 338 18.81 -4.76 19.07
CA GLU A 338 20.16 -4.67 19.62
C GLU A 338 20.57 -3.24 19.97
N ASN A 339 20.17 -2.26 19.17
CA ASN A 339 20.33 -0.85 19.53
C ASN A 339 19.60 -0.52 20.83
N LEU A 340 18.35 -0.99 20.96
CA LEU A 340 17.55 -0.73 22.15
C LEU A 340 18.12 -1.44 23.38
N ARG A 341 18.68 -2.64 23.23
CA ARG A 341 19.27 -3.45 24.32
C ARG A 341 20.36 -2.69 25.10
N GLN A 342 21.07 -1.78 24.43
CA GLN A 342 22.11 -0.95 25.06
C GLN A 342 21.54 -0.04 26.16
N THR A 343 20.29 0.42 26.01
CA THR A 343 19.66 1.37 26.93
C THR A 343 18.53 0.73 27.76
N TYR A 344 17.79 -0.24 27.20
CA TYR A 344 16.64 -0.90 27.82
C TYR A 344 16.76 -2.44 27.79
N PRO A 345 17.81 -3.04 28.39
CA PRO A 345 18.07 -4.48 28.31
C PRO A 345 16.95 -5.35 28.89
N ASN A 346 16.30 -4.89 29.97
CA ASN A 346 15.20 -5.62 30.61
C ASN A 346 13.94 -5.66 29.73
N LEU A 347 13.66 -4.56 29.02
CA LEU A 347 12.54 -4.49 28.08
C LEU A 347 12.76 -5.49 26.93
N VAL A 348 13.95 -5.45 26.32
CA VAL A 348 14.33 -6.38 25.24
C VAL A 348 14.23 -7.83 25.71
N GLN A 349 14.74 -8.15 26.90
CA GLN A 349 14.64 -9.51 27.45
C GLN A 349 13.18 -9.96 27.64
N ALA A 350 12.29 -9.07 28.07
CA ALA A 350 10.88 -9.38 28.22
C ALA A 350 10.18 -9.59 26.86
N VAL A 351 10.48 -8.77 25.85
CA VAL A 351 9.95 -8.94 24.48
C VAL A 351 10.34 -10.29 23.90
N LEU A 352 11.65 -10.62 23.94
CA LEU A 352 12.17 -11.86 23.37
C LEU A 352 11.71 -13.13 24.11
N LYS A 353 11.30 -12.99 25.38
CA LYS A 353 10.65 -14.09 26.13
C LYS A 353 9.19 -14.30 25.75
N LYS A 354 8.51 -13.25 25.27
CA LYS A 354 7.06 -13.28 25.00
C LYS A 354 6.71 -14.02 23.71
N SER A 355 7.48 -13.79 22.64
CA SER A 355 7.23 -14.38 21.32
C SER A 355 8.52 -14.47 20.49
N SER A 356 8.44 -15.14 19.34
CA SER A 356 9.51 -15.11 18.35
C SER A 356 9.72 -13.71 17.78
N LEU A 357 10.94 -13.44 17.30
CA LEU A 357 11.26 -12.20 16.59
C LEU A 357 10.43 -12.05 15.31
N LEU A 358 10.15 -13.16 14.62
CA LEU A 358 9.30 -13.17 13.42
C LEU A 358 7.90 -12.61 13.72
N PHE A 359 7.28 -13.01 14.83
CA PHE A 359 5.97 -12.51 15.20
C PHE A 359 5.99 -10.99 15.41
N LEU A 360 7.07 -10.47 15.99
CA LEU A 360 7.28 -9.02 16.14
C LEU A 360 7.47 -8.33 14.79
N VAL A 361 8.29 -8.87 13.87
CA VAL A 361 8.44 -8.36 12.49
C VAL A 361 7.07 -8.18 11.83
N LYS A 362 6.21 -9.21 11.90
CA LYS A 362 4.87 -9.17 11.32
C LYS A 362 3.98 -8.14 11.99
N THR A 363 4.06 -8.02 13.31
CA THR A 363 3.29 -7.04 14.08
C THR A 363 3.67 -5.62 13.65
N ILE A 364 4.97 -5.34 13.52
CA ILE A 364 5.47 -4.05 13.05
C ILE A 364 5.06 -3.79 11.59
N ARG A 365 5.12 -4.79 10.70
CA ARG A 365 4.62 -4.65 9.33
C ARG A 365 3.13 -4.30 9.26
N ASN A 366 2.29 -4.92 10.09
CA ASN A 366 0.85 -4.59 10.14
C ASN A 366 0.60 -3.15 10.61
N LEU A 367 1.40 -2.64 11.56
CA LEU A 367 1.36 -1.22 11.94
C LEU A 367 1.77 -0.30 10.78
N LEU A 368 2.84 -0.67 10.07
CA LEU A 368 3.37 0.08 8.94
C LEU A 368 2.46 0.06 7.71
N GLU A 369 1.75 -1.04 7.45
CA GLU A 369 0.72 -1.14 6.41
C GLU A 369 -0.43 -0.16 6.66
N ASP A 370 -0.79 0.04 7.92
CA ASP A 370 -1.74 1.07 8.36
C ASP A 370 -1.09 2.47 8.54
N GLN A 371 0.17 2.63 8.14
CA GLN A 371 0.94 3.88 8.28
C GLN A 371 0.96 4.43 9.72
N ILE A 372 1.04 3.53 10.70
CA ILE A 372 1.26 3.85 12.11
C ILE A 372 2.75 4.03 12.34
N SER A 373 3.09 5.12 13.01
CA SER A 373 4.49 5.42 13.30
C SER A 373 5.04 4.40 14.29
N VAL A 374 6.18 3.80 13.93
CA VAL A 374 6.94 2.90 14.81
C VAL A 374 8.11 3.60 15.49
N ARG A 375 8.16 4.93 15.37
CA ARG A 375 9.24 5.77 15.90
C ARG A 375 9.31 5.74 17.42
N ASN A 376 8.17 5.68 18.12
CA ASN A 376 8.15 5.46 19.57
C ASN A 376 8.25 3.96 19.87
N TYR A 377 9.39 3.37 19.51
CA TYR A 377 9.59 1.94 19.58
C TYR A 377 9.51 1.39 21.01
N ILE A 378 9.90 2.18 22.01
CA ILE A 378 9.80 1.84 23.43
C ILE A 378 8.34 1.63 23.84
N GLU A 379 7.46 2.60 23.58
CA GLU A 379 6.04 2.50 23.92
C GLU A 379 5.38 1.33 23.20
N ILE A 380 5.76 1.09 21.94
CA ILE A 380 5.27 -0.06 21.17
C ILE A 380 5.65 -1.37 21.85
N LEU A 381 6.90 -1.54 22.28
CA LEU A 381 7.36 -2.78 22.93
C LEU A 381 6.81 -2.95 24.36
N GLU A 382 6.69 -1.88 25.13
CA GLU A 382 6.01 -1.91 26.43
C GLU A 382 4.56 -2.34 26.27
N THR A 383 3.87 -1.77 25.27
CA THR A 383 2.51 -2.13 24.92
C THR A 383 2.44 -3.59 24.50
N TYR A 384 3.35 -4.01 23.60
CA TYR A 384 3.47 -5.37 23.12
C TYR A 384 3.59 -6.38 24.27
N ILE A 385 4.42 -6.08 25.29
CA ILE A 385 4.55 -6.92 26.49
C ILE A 385 3.31 -6.86 27.37
N SER A 386 2.67 -5.70 27.52
CA SER A 386 1.47 -5.52 28.36
C SER A 386 0.20 -6.21 27.82
N ILE A 387 0.20 -6.64 26.55
CA ILE A 387 -0.92 -7.38 25.96
C ILE A 387 -1.00 -8.76 26.62
N ASP A 388 -1.67 -8.84 27.75
CA ASP A 388 -1.93 -10.10 28.43
C ASP A 388 -3.15 -10.79 27.79
N GLN A 389 -3.80 -11.71 28.51
CA GLN A 389 -4.94 -12.48 28.00
C GLN A 389 -6.04 -11.57 27.43
N PRO A 390 -6.77 -12.04 26.41
CA PRO A 390 -7.89 -11.30 25.84
C PRO A 390 -8.98 -11.03 26.86
N ILE A 391 -9.70 -9.93 26.65
CA ILE A 391 -10.97 -9.72 27.34
C ILE A 391 -12.07 -10.13 26.37
N LEU A 392 -12.79 -11.18 26.76
CA LEU A 392 -13.98 -11.61 26.05
C LEU A 392 -15.10 -10.60 26.29
N VAL A 393 -15.36 -9.77 25.28
CA VAL A 393 -16.41 -8.78 25.31
C VAL A 393 -17.02 -8.65 23.93
N ASP A 394 -18.34 -8.62 23.90
CA ASP A 394 -19.11 -8.30 22.71
C ASP A 394 -19.13 -6.78 22.55
N SER A 395 -18.25 -6.25 21.69
CA SER A 395 -18.11 -4.80 21.48
C SER A 395 -19.33 -4.18 20.80
N ALA A 396 -20.21 -4.99 20.19
CA ALA A 396 -21.47 -4.53 19.62
C ALA A 396 -22.54 -4.29 20.70
N LYS A 397 -22.44 -4.98 21.85
CA LYS A 397 -23.38 -4.84 22.98
C LYS A 397 -22.88 -3.94 24.09
N TYR A 398 -21.58 -3.90 24.32
CA TYR A 398 -21.00 -3.24 25.49
C TYR A 398 -19.95 -2.20 25.11
N ILE A 399 -20.00 -1.06 25.80
CA ILE A 399 -18.91 -0.06 25.77
C ILE A 399 -17.86 -0.48 26.81
N THR A 400 -16.67 -0.81 26.34
CA THR A 400 -15.56 -1.27 27.19
C THR A 400 -14.64 -0.10 27.55
N PHE A 401 -14.63 0.28 28.82
CA PHE A 401 -13.69 1.26 29.36
C PHE A 401 -12.41 0.56 29.82
N ILE A 402 -11.33 0.71 29.06
CA ILE A 402 -10.02 0.14 29.40
C ILE A 402 -9.19 1.20 30.15
N PRO A 403 -8.72 0.91 31.38
CA PRO A 403 -7.79 1.78 32.10
C PRO A 403 -6.49 1.99 31.30
N TYR A 404 -5.89 3.17 31.37
CA TYR A 404 -4.67 3.50 30.61
C TYR A 404 -3.48 2.54 30.81
N GLN A 405 -3.46 1.82 31.93
CA GLN A 405 -2.40 0.87 32.32
C GLN A 405 -2.58 -0.52 31.70
N PHE A 406 -3.76 -0.82 31.16
CA PHE A 406 -4.10 -2.11 30.57
C PHE A 406 -4.34 -1.93 29.07
N ASN A 407 -3.92 -2.89 28.26
CA ASN A 407 -4.18 -2.85 26.82
C ASN A 407 -4.54 -4.24 26.29
N PRO A 408 -5.74 -4.72 26.63
CA PRO A 408 -6.18 -6.06 26.25
C PRO A 408 -6.52 -6.11 24.76
N ILE A 409 -6.37 -7.28 24.17
CA ILE A 409 -7.07 -7.59 22.92
C ILE A 409 -8.55 -7.78 23.28
N LEU A 410 -9.42 -6.97 22.71
CA LEU A 410 -10.86 -7.12 22.83
C LEU A 410 -11.34 -8.08 21.72
N SER A 411 -12.09 -9.10 22.11
CA SER A 411 -12.69 -10.01 21.15
C SER A 411 -13.98 -10.61 21.71
N SER A 412 -14.99 -10.72 20.87
CA SER A 412 -16.24 -11.44 21.11
C SER A 412 -16.07 -12.95 20.94
N LEU A 413 -14.99 -13.38 20.26
CA LEU A 413 -14.69 -14.77 19.98
C LEU A 413 -13.53 -15.26 20.86
N ASN A 414 -13.73 -16.44 21.46
CA ASN A 414 -12.69 -17.07 22.27
C ASN A 414 -11.66 -17.76 21.38
N SER A 415 -10.68 -16.99 20.88
CA SER A 415 -9.52 -17.56 20.21
C SER A 415 -8.46 -17.98 21.23
N LYS A 416 -7.91 -19.19 21.06
CA LYS A 416 -6.78 -19.67 21.89
C LYS A 416 -5.45 -19.03 21.49
N THR A 417 -5.35 -18.47 20.28
CA THR A 417 -4.11 -17.93 19.71
C THR A 417 -4.38 -16.62 18.99
N TYR A 418 -3.60 -15.60 19.31
CA TYR A 418 -3.68 -14.29 18.68
C TYR A 418 -2.62 -14.15 17.60
N THR A 419 -3.00 -13.45 16.54
CA THR A 419 -2.19 -13.18 15.37
C THR A 419 -1.38 -11.90 15.56
N SER A 420 -0.37 -11.70 14.71
CA SER A 420 0.39 -10.45 14.66
C SER A 420 -0.47 -9.23 14.30
N SER A 421 -1.60 -9.44 13.61
CA SER A 421 -2.57 -8.37 13.32
C SER A 421 -3.34 -7.97 14.57
N ASP A 422 -3.71 -8.91 15.43
CA ASP A 422 -4.42 -8.60 16.69
C ASP A 422 -3.53 -7.78 17.64
N TYR A 423 -2.23 -8.12 17.69
CA TYR A 423 -1.25 -7.33 18.43
C TYR A 423 -1.09 -5.91 17.87
N ALA A 424 -1.07 -5.77 16.54
CA ALA A 424 -1.00 -4.46 15.89
C ALA A 424 -2.24 -3.62 16.21
N ASP A 425 -3.44 -4.20 16.19
CA ASP A 425 -4.68 -3.51 16.54
C ASP A 425 -4.70 -3.08 18.02
N ALA A 426 -4.20 -3.91 18.93
CA ALA A 426 -4.03 -3.50 20.32
C ALA A 426 -3.03 -2.32 20.45
N ILE A 427 -1.89 -2.36 19.76
CA ILE A 427 -0.92 -1.25 19.78
C ILE A 427 -1.51 0.05 19.20
N ARG A 428 -2.38 -0.06 18.17
CA ARG A 428 -3.13 1.07 17.63
C ARG A 428 -4.05 1.71 18.67
N VAL A 429 -4.79 0.91 19.45
CA VAL A 429 -5.64 1.41 20.56
C VAL A 429 -4.81 2.20 21.57
N LYS A 430 -3.61 1.74 21.92
CA LYS A 430 -2.72 2.50 22.81
C LYS A 430 -2.27 3.82 22.19
N SER A 431 -2.10 3.84 20.87
CA SER A 431 -1.69 5.01 20.07
C SER A 431 -2.83 6.01 19.81
N LYS A 432 -3.94 5.95 20.56
CA LYS A 432 -5.15 6.77 20.31
C LYS A 432 -4.91 8.29 20.25
N ARG A 433 -3.99 8.83 21.06
CA ARG A 433 -3.65 10.26 21.02
C ARG A 433 -2.95 10.63 19.71
N TYR A 434 -2.02 9.79 19.28
CA TYR A 434 -1.32 9.95 18.00
C TYR A 434 -2.31 9.85 16.83
N LEU A 435 -3.15 8.82 16.82
CA LEU A 435 -4.17 8.60 15.79
C LEU A 435 -5.17 9.75 15.71
N SER A 436 -5.70 10.18 16.85
CA SER A 436 -6.64 11.31 16.92
C SER A 436 -6.03 12.57 16.35
N ASN A 437 -4.79 12.90 16.70
CA ASN A 437 -4.09 14.09 16.17
C ASN A 437 -3.77 13.96 14.67
N LYS A 438 -3.31 12.78 14.22
CA LYS A 438 -3.00 12.49 12.81
C LYS A 438 -4.22 12.71 11.93
N LEU A 439 -5.38 12.21 12.34
CA LEU A 439 -6.58 12.17 11.50
C LEU A 439 -7.42 13.43 11.58
N SER A 440 -7.49 14.06 12.76
CA SER A 440 -8.10 15.39 12.91
C SER A 440 -7.24 16.52 12.31
N LYS A 441 -5.99 16.22 11.92
CA LYS A 441 -5.00 17.20 11.42
C LYS A 441 -4.81 18.38 12.38
N GLY A 442 -4.89 18.11 13.68
CA GLY A 442 -4.77 19.11 14.75
C GLY A 442 -6.09 19.81 15.14
N ASN A 443 -7.20 19.50 14.48
CA ASN A 443 -8.52 19.98 14.88
C ASN A 443 -9.07 19.15 16.06
N ASN A 444 -10.11 19.64 16.73
CA ASN A 444 -10.79 18.85 17.78
C ASN A 444 -12.01 18.06 17.27
N THR A 445 -12.26 18.05 15.96
CA THR A 445 -13.40 17.36 15.36
C THR A 445 -12.94 16.38 14.31
N LEU A 446 -13.42 15.14 14.40
CA LEU A 446 -13.24 14.09 13.41
C LEU A 446 -14.55 13.84 12.67
N LEU A 447 -14.51 13.91 11.35
CA LEU A 447 -15.63 13.56 10.49
C LEU A 447 -15.65 12.06 10.26
N ALA A 448 -16.77 11.42 10.54
CA ALA A 448 -16.89 9.96 10.45
C ALA A 448 -18.18 9.50 9.78
N TYR A 449 -18.07 8.47 8.94
CA TYR A 449 -19.17 7.59 8.57
C TYR A 449 -19.30 6.50 9.62
N LEU A 450 -20.52 6.20 10.04
CA LEU A 450 -20.83 5.09 10.94
C LEU A 450 -21.25 3.87 10.12
N LEU A 451 -21.10 2.68 10.66
CA LEU A 451 -21.67 1.48 10.07
C LEU A 451 -23.04 1.17 10.67
N ASP A 452 -23.89 0.54 9.87
CA ASP A 452 -25.12 -0.03 10.38
C ASP A 452 -24.85 -1.30 11.22
N PRO A 453 -25.54 -1.49 12.36
CA PRO A 453 -25.35 -2.69 13.18
C PRO A 453 -25.51 -4.01 12.42
N THR A 454 -26.35 -4.04 11.38
CA THR A 454 -26.53 -5.26 10.56
C THR A 454 -25.29 -5.58 9.71
N VAL A 455 -24.60 -4.55 9.19
CA VAL A 455 -23.32 -4.69 8.49
C VAL A 455 -22.26 -5.19 9.48
N GLU A 456 -22.19 -4.55 10.63
CA GLU A 456 -21.26 -4.88 11.72
C GLU A 456 -21.40 -6.35 12.16
N ASP A 457 -22.63 -6.83 12.35
CA ASP A 457 -22.93 -8.22 12.69
C ASP A 457 -22.47 -9.23 11.61
N LYS A 458 -22.64 -8.90 10.32
CA LYS A 458 -22.18 -9.76 9.22
C LYS A 458 -20.65 -9.88 9.19
N PHE A 459 -19.92 -8.80 9.45
CA PHE A 459 -18.45 -8.83 9.56
C PHE A 459 -17.97 -9.67 10.76
N LEU A 460 -18.63 -9.56 11.90
CA LEU A 460 -18.30 -10.34 13.10
C LEU A 460 -18.44 -11.84 12.85
N LYS A 461 -19.53 -12.25 12.21
CA LYS A 461 -19.83 -13.67 11.94
C LYS A 461 -19.11 -14.24 10.72
N ASP A 462 -18.40 -13.41 9.95
CA ASP A 462 -17.75 -13.78 8.69
C ASP A 462 -18.74 -14.30 7.64
N GLU A 463 -19.94 -13.71 7.60
CA GLU A 463 -21.07 -14.15 6.76
C GLU A 463 -21.25 -13.30 5.48
N LEU A 464 -20.29 -12.44 5.16
CA LEU A 464 -20.34 -11.56 3.98
C LEU A 464 -20.19 -12.37 2.68
N ASN A 465 -21.22 -12.34 1.84
CA ASN A 465 -21.13 -12.83 0.47
C ASN A 465 -20.61 -11.73 -0.48
N GLU A 466 -20.38 -12.05 -1.76
CA GLU A 466 -19.89 -11.07 -2.73
C GLU A 466 -20.90 -9.93 -3.00
N ALA A 467 -22.21 -10.22 -2.99
CA ALA A 467 -23.23 -9.18 -3.16
C ALA A 467 -23.21 -8.18 -2.00
N ASP A 468 -23.05 -8.65 -0.76
CA ASP A 468 -22.91 -7.78 0.41
C ASP A 468 -21.69 -6.86 0.29
N LYS A 469 -20.58 -7.36 -0.27
CA LYS A 469 -19.37 -6.54 -0.49
C LYS A 469 -19.62 -5.48 -1.55
N ASP A 470 -20.27 -5.84 -2.65
CA ASP A 470 -20.63 -4.89 -3.71
C ASP A 470 -21.58 -3.80 -3.20
N ASP A 471 -22.56 -4.17 -2.37
CA ASP A 471 -23.49 -3.22 -1.72
C ASP A 471 -22.74 -2.27 -0.77
N ILE A 472 -21.78 -2.78 0.02
CA ILE A 472 -20.91 -1.94 0.86
C ILE A 472 -20.12 -0.94 0.00
N PHE A 473 -19.52 -1.40 -1.10
CA PHE A 473 -18.76 -0.52 -1.98
C PHE A 473 -19.66 0.55 -2.62
N TYR A 474 -20.84 0.16 -3.08
CA TYR A 474 -21.82 1.10 -3.63
C TYR A 474 -22.24 2.15 -2.59
N ALA A 475 -22.57 1.71 -1.37
CA ALA A 475 -22.98 2.60 -0.28
C ALA A 475 -21.86 3.59 0.09
N ILE A 476 -20.61 3.13 0.25
CA ILE A 476 -19.46 4.01 0.51
C ILE A 476 -19.27 5.02 -0.62
N ASN A 477 -19.31 4.57 -1.87
CA ASN A 477 -19.13 5.47 -3.01
C ASN A 477 -20.24 6.51 -3.12
N SER A 478 -21.49 6.13 -2.86
CA SER A 478 -22.62 7.04 -2.83
C SER A 478 -22.37 8.16 -1.82
N GLU A 479 -21.98 7.83 -0.59
CA GLU A 479 -21.70 8.83 0.45
C GLU A 479 -20.50 9.73 0.08
N LEU A 480 -19.40 9.15 -0.39
CA LEU A 480 -18.22 9.92 -0.81
C LEU A 480 -18.50 10.87 -1.98
N SER A 481 -19.38 10.50 -2.91
CA SER A 481 -19.69 11.33 -4.08
C SER A 481 -20.40 12.64 -3.73
N HIS A 482 -21.12 12.68 -2.61
CA HIS A 482 -21.75 13.89 -2.07
C HIS A 482 -20.80 14.73 -1.21
N TYR A 483 -19.59 14.21 -0.94
CA TYR A 483 -18.62 14.89 -0.09
C TYR A 483 -17.63 15.72 -0.93
N HIS A 484 -17.63 17.04 -0.72
CA HIS A 484 -16.91 17.99 -1.59
C HIS A 484 -15.70 18.68 -0.94
N ASP A 485 -15.28 18.30 0.28
CA ASP A 485 -14.09 18.87 0.91
C ASP A 485 -12.85 17.96 0.70
N PRO A 486 -12.01 18.20 -0.32
CA PRO A 486 -10.82 17.39 -0.57
C PRO A 486 -9.78 17.50 0.56
N ASN A 487 -9.85 18.54 1.39
CA ASN A 487 -8.86 18.78 2.44
C ASN A 487 -9.18 18.03 3.74
N ASN A 488 -10.40 17.54 3.90
CA ASN A 488 -10.86 16.89 5.12
C ASN A 488 -11.66 15.62 4.81
N LEU A 489 -11.02 14.60 4.24
CA LEU A 489 -11.68 13.31 3.99
C LEU A 489 -12.18 12.69 5.31
N PRO A 490 -13.44 12.23 5.35
CA PRO A 490 -13.97 11.52 6.51
C PRO A 490 -13.33 10.13 6.64
N CYS A 491 -13.39 9.57 7.85
CA CYS A 491 -13.02 8.17 8.11
C CYS A 491 -14.28 7.30 8.29
N ILE A 492 -14.13 5.98 8.23
CA ILE A 492 -15.16 5.05 8.72
C ILE A 492 -14.85 4.74 10.19
N LEU A 493 -15.87 4.81 11.05
CA LEU A 493 -15.76 4.47 12.46
C LEU A 493 -16.57 3.21 12.76
N THR A 494 -15.92 2.24 13.40
CA THR A 494 -16.47 0.92 13.71
C THR A 494 -15.90 0.37 15.02
N MET A 495 -16.22 -0.88 15.37
CA MET A 495 -15.66 -1.60 16.51
C MET A 495 -14.31 -2.27 16.17
N VAL A 496 -13.47 -2.42 17.20
CA VAL A 496 -12.07 -2.87 17.06
C VAL A 496 -11.92 -4.23 16.37
N GLU A 497 -12.87 -5.13 16.56
CA GLU A 497 -12.83 -6.51 16.08
C GLU A 497 -12.94 -6.64 14.56
N ILE A 498 -13.64 -5.71 13.90
CA ILE A 498 -13.90 -5.76 12.46
C ILE A 498 -13.16 -4.67 11.68
N ARG A 499 -12.53 -3.72 12.37
CA ARG A 499 -11.79 -2.59 11.77
C ARG A 499 -10.79 -3.05 10.71
N ARG A 500 -9.95 -4.05 11.03
CA ARG A 500 -8.96 -4.63 10.09
C ARG A 500 -9.65 -5.23 8.86
N LYS A 501 -10.68 -6.06 9.08
CA LYS A 501 -11.44 -6.72 8.01
C LYS A 501 -12.02 -5.70 7.03
N ILE A 502 -12.61 -4.61 7.54
CA ILE A 502 -13.16 -3.54 6.71
C ILE A 502 -12.04 -2.80 5.98
N GLN A 503 -10.95 -2.43 6.66
CA GLN A 503 -9.81 -1.76 6.01
C GLN A 503 -9.25 -2.61 4.86
N ASP A 504 -9.08 -3.91 5.06
CA ASP A 504 -8.60 -4.83 4.03
C ASP A 504 -9.62 -5.01 2.88
N LEU A 505 -10.92 -4.92 3.19
CA LEU A 505 -11.99 -4.95 2.20
C LEU A 505 -12.04 -3.67 1.36
N ILE A 506 -11.66 -2.49 1.87
CA ILE A 506 -11.87 -1.23 1.13
C ILE A 506 -10.58 -0.56 0.62
N LYS A 507 -9.40 -0.92 1.13
CA LYS A 507 -8.15 -0.15 0.89
C LYS A 507 -7.71 0.00 -0.58
N LEU A 508 -8.15 -0.89 -1.47
CA LEU A 508 -7.84 -0.80 -2.90
C LEU A 508 -8.90 0.01 -3.67
N GLU A 509 -10.16 -0.12 -3.29
CA GLU A 509 -11.34 0.54 -3.87
C GLU A 509 -11.47 2.00 -3.44
N PHE A 510 -11.12 2.31 -2.19
CA PHE A 510 -11.17 3.67 -1.65
C PHE A 510 -9.80 4.05 -1.06
N PRO A 511 -8.77 4.27 -1.90
CA PRO A 511 -7.45 4.66 -1.42
C PRO A 511 -7.52 5.96 -0.62
N GLY A 512 -7.06 5.93 0.63
CA GLY A 512 -7.06 7.09 1.53
C GLY A 512 -8.29 7.19 2.43
N LEU A 513 -9.29 6.33 2.29
CA LEU A 513 -10.36 6.17 3.29
C LEU A 513 -9.84 5.30 4.44
N GLU A 514 -9.66 5.92 5.59
CA GLU A 514 -9.17 5.29 6.81
C GLU A 514 -10.33 4.68 7.61
N VAL A 515 -10.11 3.50 8.19
CA VAL A 515 -11.05 2.83 9.10
C VAL A 515 -10.49 2.82 10.51
N LEU A 516 -11.27 3.35 11.44
CA LEU A 516 -10.91 3.47 12.85
C LEU A 516 -11.85 2.69 13.75
N ALA A 517 -11.29 2.22 14.85
CA ALA A 517 -12.07 1.71 15.96
C ALA A 517 -12.43 2.83 16.94
N TYR A 518 -13.59 2.76 17.60
CA TYR A 518 -13.94 3.70 18.68
C TYR A 518 -12.85 3.80 19.77
N GLN A 519 -12.21 2.68 20.10
CA GLN A 519 -11.15 2.59 21.11
C GLN A 519 -9.83 3.24 20.69
N GLU A 520 -9.64 3.51 19.39
CA GLU A 520 -8.47 4.18 18.83
C GLU A 520 -8.56 5.71 18.88
N LEU A 521 -9.64 6.27 19.44
CA LEU A 521 -9.87 7.70 19.53
C LEU A 521 -9.69 8.22 20.97
N SER A 522 -9.17 9.44 21.10
CA SER A 522 -9.11 10.13 22.40
C SER A 522 -10.54 10.44 22.86
N PRO A 523 -10.87 10.24 24.15
CA PRO A 523 -12.18 10.61 24.69
C PRO A 523 -12.54 12.10 24.55
N GLU A 524 -11.54 12.96 24.35
CA GLU A 524 -11.70 14.42 24.20
C GLU A 524 -12.04 14.85 22.76
N LEU A 525 -11.89 13.94 21.80
CA LEU A 525 -12.10 14.22 20.38
C LEU A 525 -13.60 14.26 20.08
N ASN A 526 -14.07 15.36 19.47
CA ASN A 526 -15.46 15.45 19.03
C ASN A 526 -15.64 14.63 17.75
N ILE A 527 -16.61 13.72 17.75
CA ILE A 527 -16.95 12.93 16.57
C ILE A 527 -18.20 13.55 15.94
N GLN A 528 -18.08 13.99 14.70
CA GLN A 528 -19.21 14.45 13.90
C GLN A 528 -19.56 13.37 12.89
N ALA A 529 -20.65 12.66 13.15
CA ALA A 529 -21.19 11.66 12.24
C ALA A 529 -21.81 12.37 11.02
N ILE A 530 -21.34 12.04 9.81
CA ILE A 530 -21.89 12.57 8.56
C ILE A 530 -23.14 11.77 8.18
N SER A 531 -22.98 10.45 8.08
CA SER A 531 -24.04 9.52 7.68
C SER A 531 -23.69 8.10 8.15
N ARG A 532 -24.55 7.13 7.81
CA ARG A 532 -24.39 5.73 8.15
C ARG A 532 -24.40 4.88 6.88
N ILE A 533 -23.41 4.01 6.74
CA ILE A 533 -23.31 3.04 5.64
C ILE A 533 -24.24 1.86 5.96
N THR A 534 -25.27 1.68 5.15
CA THR A 534 -26.27 0.61 5.25
C THR A 534 -26.23 -0.27 4.00
N LEU A 535 -26.47 -1.58 4.13
CA LEU A 535 -26.77 -2.42 2.97
C LEU A 535 -28.12 -2.03 2.39
N LEU A 536 -28.27 -2.17 1.07
CA LEU A 536 -29.50 -1.88 0.35
C LEU A 536 -30.56 -2.97 0.49
#